data_AF-A0A2S7U6H1-F1
#
_entry.id   AF-A0A2S7U6H1-F1
#
_cell.length_a   1.000
_cell.length_b   1.000
_cell.length_c   1.000
_cell.angle_alpha   90.00
_cell.angle_beta   90.00
_cell.angle_gamma   90.00
#
_symmetry.space_group_name_H-M   'P 1'
#
loop_
_entity.id
_entity.type
_entity.pdbx_description
1 polymer ?
#
loop_
_entity_poly.entity_id
_entity_poly.type
_entity_poly.pdbx_seq_one_letter_code
_entity_poly.pdbx_strand_id
1 'polypeptide(L)'
;MMTYQYQLTCISESEQNRVSLSDLEEAAELCDLHPEMIEEFLRGRLVHAFKNKQGNIYFDSSGVSRLRHIAYLREHEQIKFRTIRYITSLLDSLEAREKELHELRERLR
;
A
#
# COMPACT_ATOMS: atom_id res chain seq x y z
N MET A 1 -6.04 -18.41 -9.48
CA MET A 1 -4.81 -17.60 -9.46
C MET A 1 -5.27 -16.14 -9.38
N MET A 2 -5.17 -15.50 -8.22
CA MET A 2 -5.74 -14.17 -8.00
C MET A 2 -4.70 -13.11 -8.42
N THR A 3 -4.93 -12.46 -9.55
CA THR A 3 -4.13 -11.34 -10.05
C THR A 3 -4.51 -10.07 -9.30
N TYR A 4 -3.58 -9.56 -8.49
CA TYR A 4 -3.79 -8.38 -7.70
C TYR A 4 -3.51 -7.09 -8.53
N GLN A 5 -4.43 -6.70 -9.42
CA GLN A 5 -4.43 -5.37 -10.08
C GLN A 5 -5.24 -4.41 -9.21
N TYR A 6 -4.61 -3.40 -8.59
CA TYR A 6 -5.34 -2.43 -7.75
C TYR A 6 -5.08 -0.99 -8.17
N GLN A 7 -5.90 -0.56 -9.13
CA GLN A 7 -6.33 0.84 -9.20
C GLN A 7 -7.24 1.13 -8.01
N LEU A 8 -7.31 2.40 -7.59
CA LEU A 8 -8.29 2.93 -6.64
C LEU A 8 -9.67 2.34 -6.91
N THR A 9 -10.06 1.32 -6.16
CA THR A 9 -11.33 0.63 -6.34
C THR A 9 -12.41 1.41 -5.63
N CYS A 10 -13.40 1.89 -6.38
CA CYS A 10 -14.58 2.55 -5.83
C CYS A 10 -15.39 1.54 -5.00
N ILE A 11 -15.30 1.60 -3.68
CA ILE A 11 -16.14 0.77 -2.80
C ILE A 11 -17.51 1.45 -2.65
N SER A 12 -18.58 0.70 -2.88
CA SER A 12 -19.96 1.10 -2.56
C SER A 12 -20.21 1.03 -1.04
N GLU A 13 -20.94 2.00 -0.49
CA GLU A 13 -21.26 2.15 0.96
C GLU A 13 -21.75 0.87 1.64
N SER A 14 -22.36 -0.07 0.90
CA SER A 14 -22.85 -1.35 1.42
C SER A 14 -21.77 -2.38 1.77
N GLU A 15 -20.54 -2.26 1.28
CA GLU A 15 -19.42 -3.17 1.61
C GLU A 15 -18.52 -2.65 2.74
N GLN A 16 -18.66 -1.39 3.13
CA GLN A 16 -17.94 -0.79 4.27
C GLN A 16 -18.19 -1.53 5.60
N ASN A 17 -19.30 -2.28 5.71
CA ASN A 17 -19.72 -2.93 6.95
C ASN A 17 -19.21 -4.38 7.10
N ARG A 18 -18.46 -4.93 6.14
CA ARG A 18 -17.91 -6.31 6.19
C ARG A 18 -16.39 -6.38 6.30
N VAL A 19 -15.70 -5.29 5.97
CA VAL A 19 -14.25 -5.15 6.11
C VAL A 19 -14.03 -3.98 7.05
N SER A 20 -13.30 -4.19 8.16
CA SER A 20 -12.93 -3.11 9.07
C SER A 20 -12.00 -2.16 8.31
N LEU A 21 -12.58 -1.10 7.75
CA LEU A 21 -11.88 -0.06 7.03
C LEU A 21 -11.61 1.09 7.98
N SER A 22 -10.34 1.46 8.13
CA SER A 22 -9.93 2.62 8.90
C SER A 22 -9.84 3.83 7.98
N ASP A 23 -10.36 4.97 8.40
CA ASP A 23 -10.15 6.22 7.65
C ASP A 23 -8.71 6.76 7.84
N LEU A 24 -8.41 7.90 7.21
CA LEU A 24 -7.08 8.49 7.26
C LEU A 24 -6.65 8.90 8.68
N GLU A 25 -7.58 9.41 9.49
CA GLU A 25 -7.30 9.86 10.85
C GLU A 25 -7.10 8.67 11.78
N GLU A 26 -7.96 7.66 11.67
CA GLU A 26 -7.82 6.41 12.42
C GLU A 26 -6.52 5.67 12.05
N ALA A 27 -6.16 5.62 10.76
CA ALA A 27 -4.90 5.02 10.34
C ALA A 27 -3.67 5.79 10.84
N ALA A 28 -3.76 7.12 10.95
CA ALA A 28 -2.73 7.99 11.53
C ALA A 28 -2.53 7.68 13.01
N GLU A 29 -3.60 7.59 13.78
CA GLU A 29 -3.56 7.23 15.20
C GLU A 29 -3.02 5.80 15.41
N LEU A 30 -3.51 4.83 14.65
CA LEU A 30 -3.10 3.41 14.77
C LEU A 30 -1.63 3.15 14.45
N CYS A 31 -1.01 4.02 13.64
CA CYS A 31 0.37 3.86 13.19
C CYS A 31 1.34 4.87 13.81
N ASP A 32 0.85 5.77 14.67
CA ASP A 32 1.59 6.92 15.20
C ASP A 32 2.27 7.75 14.09
N LEU A 33 1.51 8.03 13.03
CA LEU A 33 1.98 8.77 11.86
C LEU A 33 1.14 10.04 11.67
N HIS A 34 1.79 11.14 11.27
CA HIS A 34 1.04 12.33 10.86
C HIS A 34 0.28 12.06 9.54
N PRO A 35 -0.98 12.52 9.37
CA PRO A 35 -1.77 12.29 8.16
C PRO A 35 -1.06 12.69 6.86
N GLU A 36 -0.34 13.81 6.87
CA GLU A 36 0.47 14.27 5.72
C GLU A 36 1.53 13.25 5.30
N MET A 37 2.12 12.51 6.25
CA MET A 37 3.09 11.46 5.91
C MET A 37 2.42 10.26 5.26
N ILE A 38 1.22 9.90 5.71
CA ILE A 38 0.43 8.84 5.09
C ILE A 38 0.09 9.23 3.64
N GLU A 39 -0.28 10.49 3.41
CA GLU A 39 -0.47 11.00 2.05
C GLU A 39 0.79 10.90 1.19
N GLU A 40 1.97 11.23 1.73
CA GLU A 40 3.24 11.06 1.02
C GLU A 40 3.51 9.58 0.69
N PHE A 41 3.14 8.66 1.57
CA PHE A 41 3.26 7.22 1.31
C PHE A 41 2.32 6.76 0.20
N LEU A 42 1.11 7.30 0.14
CA LEU A 42 0.16 7.06 -0.95
C LEU A 42 0.66 7.64 -2.28
N ARG A 43 1.14 8.89 -2.28
CA ARG A 43 1.74 9.54 -3.47
C ARG A 43 2.95 8.76 -3.97
N GLY A 44 3.74 8.20 -3.05
CA GLY A 44 4.88 7.34 -3.32
C GLY A 44 4.53 5.89 -3.69
N ARG A 45 3.24 5.51 -3.72
CA ARG A 45 2.75 4.14 -3.96
C ARG A 45 3.33 3.09 -3.00
N LEU A 46 3.66 3.48 -1.78
CA LEU A 46 4.23 2.58 -0.77
C LEU A 46 3.17 1.79 0.00
N VAL A 47 1.95 2.34 0.04
CA VAL A 47 0.78 1.82 0.74
C VAL A 47 -0.41 1.88 -0.22
N HIS A 48 -1.31 0.92 -0.08
CA HIS A 48 -2.56 0.88 -0.82
C HIS A 48 -3.71 1.38 0.05
N ALA A 49 -4.62 2.13 -0.55
CA ALA A 49 -5.82 2.62 0.09
C ALA A 49 -6.97 2.69 -0.92
N PHE A 50 -8.18 2.70 -0.39
CA PHE A 50 -9.41 2.87 -1.13
C PHE A 50 -9.86 4.32 -1.05
N LYS A 51 -10.55 4.79 -2.09
CA LYS A 51 -11.14 6.12 -2.11
C LYS A 51 -12.63 5.99 -2.38
N ASN A 52 -13.44 6.59 -1.53
CA ASN A 52 -14.88 6.61 -1.74
C ASN A 52 -15.28 7.70 -2.77
N LYS A 53 -16.56 7.76 -3.12
CA LYS A 53 -17.08 8.73 -4.09
C LYS A 53 -16.95 10.20 -3.63
N GLN A 54 -16.92 10.46 -2.33
CA GLN A 54 -16.73 11.80 -1.75
C GLN A 54 -15.24 12.21 -1.73
N GLY A 55 -14.35 11.27 -2.00
CA GLY A 55 -12.91 11.49 -2.03
C GLY A 55 -12.19 11.15 -0.74
N ASN A 56 -12.88 10.60 0.25
CA ASN A 56 -12.28 10.17 1.51
C ASN A 56 -11.48 8.88 1.30
N ILE A 57 -10.36 8.78 2.01
CA ILE A 57 -9.39 7.69 1.91
C ILE A 57 -9.64 6.70 3.06
N TYR A 58 -9.61 5.41 2.73
CA TYR A 58 -9.80 4.31 3.67
C TYR A 58 -8.75 3.23 3.48
N PHE A 59 -8.36 2.59 4.56
CA PHE A 59 -7.36 1.53 4.60
C PHE A 59 -8.02 0.26 5.12
N ASP A 60 -7.75 -0.86 4.47
CA ASP A 60 -8.03 -2.17 5.06
C ASP A 60 -6.91 -2.57 6.03
N SER A 61 -7.07 -3.75 6.65
CA SER A 61 -6.06 -4.30 7.57
C SER A 61 -4.68 -4.47 6.92
N SER A 62 -4.62 -4.72 5.60
CA SER A 62 -3.36 -4.84 4.86
C SER A 62 -2.66 -3.47 4.73
N GLY A 63 -3.42 -2.44 4.36
CA GLY A 63 -2.93 -1.06 4.28
C GLY A 63 -2.40 -0.55 5.62
N VAL A 64 -3.15 -0.77 6.71
CA VAL A 64 -2.72 -0.40 8.07
C VAL A 64 -1.47 -1.18 8.51
N SER A 65 -1.40 -2.48 8.23
CA SER A 65 -0.21 -3.29 8.53
C SER A 65 1.03 -2.78 7.79
N ARG A 66 0.86 -2.37 6.52
CA ARG A 66 1.93 -1.79 5.70
C ARG A 66 2.40 -0.45 6.26
N LEU A 67 1.48 0.42 6.69
CA LEU A 67 1.81 1.69 7.33
C LEU A 67 2.64 1.49 8.60
N ARG A 68 2.22 0.56 9.47
CA ARG A 68 2.97 0.19 10.67
C ARG A 68 4.39 -0.29 10.37
N HIS A 69 4.56 -1.09 9.33
CA HIS A 69 5.89 -1.55 8.92
C HIS A 69 6.77 -0.38 8.46
N ILE A 70 6.22 0.56 7.67
CA ILE A 70 6.96 1.75 7.24
C ILE A 70 7.32 2.65 8.42
N ALA A 71 6.38 2.84 9.37
CA ALA A 71 6.61 3.58 10.60
C ALA A 71 7.78 2.98 11.40
N TYR A 72 7.74 1.66 11.62
CA TYR A 72 8.80 0.92 12.29
C TYR A 72 10.18 1.12 11.63
N LEU A 73 10.27 0.98 10.31
CA LEU A 73 11.52 1.18 9.57
C LEU A 73 12.04 2.62 9.68
N ARG A 74 11.15 3.61 9.78
CA ARG A 74 11.54 5.01 9.91
C ARG A 74 12.10 5.30 11.31
N GLU A 75 11.45 4.82 12.35
CA GLU A 75 11.83 5.10 13.74
C GLU A 75 13.08 4.33 14.17
N HIS A 76 13.16 3.04 13.83
CA HIS A 76 14.22 2.18 14.33
C HIS A 76 15.50 2.21 13.47
N GLU A 77 15.37 2.40 12.15
CA GLU A 77 16.52 2.32 11.23
C GLU A 77 16.99 3.70 10.72
N GLN A 78 16.32 4.80 11.13
CA GLN A 78 16.59 6.18 10.65
C GLN A 78 16.66 6.30 9.11
N ILE A 79 15.97 5.41 8.40
CA ILE A 79 16.04 5.34 6.94
C ILE A 79 15.31 6.55 6.37
N LYS A 80 16.03 7.34 5.57
CA LYS A 80 15.45 8.49 4.86
C LYS A 80 14.33 8.02 3.93
N PHE A 81 13.25 8.80 3.86
CA PHE A 81 12.10 8.52 3.01
C PHE A 81 12.45 8.21 1.55
N ARG A 82 13.45 8.93 1.00
CA ARG A 82 13.99 8.69 -0.34
C ARG A 82 14.57 7.28 -0.51
N THR A 83 15.19 6.75 0.53
CA THR A 83 15.78 5.41 0.54
C THR A 83 14.70 4.34 0.61
N ILE A 84 13.66 4.52 1.44
CA ILE A 84 12.50 3.62 1.47
C ILE A 84 11.85 3.56 0.09
N ARG A 85 11.58 4.72 -0.52
CA ARG A 85 10.98 4.78 -1.86
C ARG A 85 11.82 4.11 -2.93
N TYR A 86 13.14 4.28 -2.85
CA TYR A 86 14.07 3.62 -3.77
C TYR A 86 14.04 2.10 -3.59
N ILE A 87 14.14 1.60 -2.36
CA ILE A 87 14.11 0.16 -2.06
C ILE A 87 12.78 -0.45 -2.51
N THR A 88 11.64 0.19 -2.26
CA THR A 88 10.35 -0.32 -2.72
C THR A 88 10.27 -0.35 -4.25
N SER A 89 10.74 0.70 -4.94
CA SER A 89 10.76 0.70 -6.41
C SER A 89 11.65 -0.39 -7.01
N LEU A 90 12.74 -0.75 -6.32
CA LEU A 90 13.60 -1.85 -6.71
C LEU A 90 12.91 -3.21 -6.51
N LEU A 91 12.18 -3.39 -5.42
CA LEU A 91 11.43 -4.61 -5.14
C LEU A 91 10.32 -4.82 -6.17
N ASP A 92 9.54 -3.78 -6.47
CA ASP A 92 8.47 -3.84 -7.49
C ASP A 92 9.04 -4.20 -8.87
N SER A 93 10.22 -3.64 -9.21
CA SER A 93 10.91 -3.94 -10.46
C SER A 93 11.40 -5.39 -10.51
N LEU A 94 11.87 -5.92 -9.39
CA LEU A 94 12.35 -7.29 -9.28
C LEU A 94 11.19 -8.28 -9.44
N GLU A 95 10.08 -8.05 -8.75
CA GLU A 95 8.88 -8.89 -8.83
C GLU A 95 8.30 -8.90 -10.26
N ALA A 96 8.28 -7.75 -10.94
CA ALA A 96 7.87 -7.66 -12.34
C ALA A 96 8.77 -8.51 -13.26
N ARG A 97 10.08 -8.50 -13.04
CA ARG A 97 11.04 -9.28 -13.83
C ARG A 97 10.96 -10.77 -13.54
N GLU A 98 10.75 -11.15 -12.29
CA GLU A 98 10.52 -12.56 -11.92
C GLU A 98 9.25 -13.10 -12.59
N LYS A 99 8.20 -12.30 -12.64
CA LYS A 99 6.97 -12.64 -13.34
C LYS A 99 7.18 -12.82 -14.85
N GLU A 100 7.89 -11.90 -15.50
CA GLU A 100 8.24 -12.04 -16.93
C GLU A 100 9.05 -13.32 -17.19
N LEU A 101 10.04 -13.63 -16.35
CA LEU A 101 10.84 -14.85 -16.46
C LEU A 101 9.99 -16.10 -16.28
N HIS A 102 9.04 -16.09 -15.35
CA HIS A 102 8.13 -17.20 -15.13
C HIS A 102 7.22 -17.43 -16.35
N GLU A 103 6.64 -16.36 -16.89
CA GLU A 103 5.79 -16.42 -18.10
C GLU A 103 6.56 -16.90 -19.34
N LEU A 104 7.80 -16.46 -19.53
CA LEU A 104 8.65 -16.95 -20.61
C LEU A 104 8.99 -18.43 -20.46
N ARG A 105 9.28 -18.89 -19.23
CA ARG A 105 9.59 -20.29 -18.94
C ARG A 105 8.39 -21.20 -19.20
N GLU A 106 7.19 -20.77 -18.81
CA GLU A 106 5.95 -21.52 -19.07
C GLU A 106 5.64 -21.62 -20.58
N ARG A 107 6.00 -20.62 -21.38
CA ARG A 107 5.81 -20.64 -22.86
C ARG A 107 6.78 -21.54 -23.62
N LEU A 108 7.92 -21.89 -23.02
CA LEU A 108 8.93 -22.77 -23.61
C LEU A 108 8.69 -24.25 -23.23
N ARG A 109 7.72 -24.52 -22.35
CA ARG A 109 7.23 -25.85 -22.03
C ARG A 109 6.08 -26.24 -22.94
#